data_AF-A0A1G2ZD90-F1
#
_entry.id   AF-A0A1G2ZD90-F1
#
_cell.length_a   1.000
_cell.length_b   1.000
_cell.length_c   1.000
_cell.angle_alpha   90.00
_cell.angle_beta   90.00
_cell.angle_gamma   90.00
#
_symmetry.space_group_name_H-M   'P 1'
#
loop_
_entity.id
_entity.type
_entity.pdbx_description
1 polymer ?
#
loop_
_entity_poly.entity_id
_entity_poly.type
_entity_poly.pdbx_seq_one_letter_code
_entity_poly.pdbx_strand_id
1 'polypeptide(L)'
;MWRRFWSAETGVFLGIWLTLMLVGRSMLFRDPGTFWHTVVGQKMLTSGEIIRADPFSFTMAGKPWVAHQWLAECGMAAVHRLAGWDGLLLLTVTLLAGTYTWVASRMLRAGFHLLLVGVVLALVLLASSHQFHVRPLVLSITLLAATFCWLVDVEAGRRGLTRLWWFVPVAMLWANLHGGVLAGIGTVGLAALGWCLAWATGRQSPVRNRRDVLMLLAILVLSGLAVLVNPYGTALPRAWLITLTIPLPDLIQEHGRLDLTGPLGWTTLLLGLAYLVALLGVLPKQPRISWLLPLVWFIFAMQRVRDVPLFAVTAAIATADMLPHSRLAAWLNRRELYLPPPDGEARTCHWRAALLPVVLVGAALVLQATGVSMPLLGRGCAQFDRTRWPMELLPELQQLNTDGPEKTPIFNDLNFGGFLIYHAPRLRVFVDDRCALYGGEFLQAYDRARRKDPAQLDRWQQQHHFRYALVETDTPFDRHLQDAAHWSVVRRTPIATLYRRDLGLPPSID
;
A
#
# COMPACT_ATOMS: atom_id res chain seq x y z
N MET A 1 39.75 -4.99 2.50
CA MET A 1 38.85 -4.00 3.14
C MET A 1 37.37 -4.23 2.77
N TRP A 2 37.04 -4.48 1.50
CA TRP A 2 35.67 -4.72 0.99
C TRP A 2 34.90 -5.91 1.62
N ARG A 3 35.57 -7.03 1.93
CA ARG A 3 34.94 -8.21 2.57
C ARG A 3 34.32 -7.92 3.96
N ARG A 4 34.64 -6.79 4.61
CA ARG A 4 34.06 -6.40 5.91
C ARG A 4 32.71 -5.69 5.82
N PHE A 5 32.36 -5.16 4.64
CA PHE A 5 31.12 -4.39 4.43
C PHE A 5 30.10 -5.12 3.56
N TRP A 6 30.51 -6.24 2.95
CA TRP A 6 29.65 -7.05 2.09
C TRP A 6 29.13 -8.28 2.85
N SER A 7 27.82 -8.41 2.92
CA SER A 7 27.13 -9.63 3.37
C SER A 7 26.06 -10.05 2.37
N ALA A 8 25.49 -11.25 2.54
CA ALA A 8 24.37 -11.70 1.74
C ALA A 8 23.16 -10.73 1.88
N GLU A 9 22.93 -10.20 3.07
CA GLU A 9 21.90 -9.20 3.34
C GLU A 9 22.16 -7.88 2.60
N THR A 10 23.42 -7.43 2.54
CA THR A 10 23.80 -6.27 1.72
C THR A 10 23.48 -6.50 0.25
N GLY A 11 23.83 -7.67 -0.28
CA GLY A 11 23.52 -8.06 -1.66
C GLY A 11 22.00 -8.11 -1.94
N VAL A 12 21.22 -8.69 -1.03
CA VAL A 12 19.75 -8.74 -1.13
C VAL A 12 19.16 -7.33 -1.09
N PHE A 13 19.61 -6.48 -0.16
CA PHE A 13 19.13 -5.10 -0.09
C PHE A 13 19.41 -4.36 -1.38
N LEU A 14 20.65 -4.37 -1.85
CA LEU A 14 21.03 -3.68 -3.08
C LEU A 14 20.30 -4.25 -4.30
N GLY A 15 20.11 -5.55 -4.38
CA GLY A 15 19.36 -6.19 -5.48
C GLY A 15 17.90 -5.74 -5.53
N ILE A 16 17.20 -5.74 -4.39
CA ILE A 16 15.80 -5.28 -4.31
C ILE A 16 15.73 -3.78 -4.56
N TRP A 17 16.59 -3.00 -3.89
CA TRP A 17 16.62 -1.55 -3.97
C TRP A 17 16.90 -1.07 -5.40
N LEU A 18 17.90 -1.64 -6.08
CA LEU A 18 18.23 -1.31 -7.47
C LEU A 18 17.11 -1.75 -8.43
N THR A 19 16.52 -2.94 -8.24
CA THR A 19 15.39 -3.38 -9.07
C THR A 19 14.22 -2.41 -8.97
N LEU A 20 13.87 -1.98 -7.76
CA LEU A 20 12.79 -1.02 -7.55
C LEU A 20 13.14 0.39 -8.07
N MET A 21 14.40 0.84 -7.95
CA MET A 21 14.83 2.12 -8.52
C MET A 21 14.91 2.11 -10.06
N LEU A 22 15.25 0.98 -10.66
CA LEU A 22 15.41 0.84 -12.11
C LEU A 22 14.06 0.59 -12.81
N VAL A 23 13.34 -0.42 -12.33
CA VAL A 23 12.11 -0.94 -12.96
C VAL A 23 10.87 -0.34 -12.29
N GLY A 24 10.92 -0.16 -10.97
CA GLY A 24 9.78 0.29 -10.18
C GLY A 24 9.53 1.79 -10.20
N ARG A 25 10.50 2.63 -10.58
CA ARG A 25 10.43 4.11 -10.45
C ARG A 25 9.24 4.79 -11.12
N SER A 26 8.58 4.15 -12.09
CA SER A 26 7.31 4.61 -12.67
C SER A 26 6.09 3.83 -12.18
N MET A 27 6.26 2.52 -11.98
CA MET A 27 5.20 1.64 -11.48
C MET A 27 4.70 2.04 -10.09
N LEU A 28 5.62 2.48 -9.22
CA LEU A 28 5.32 2.91 -7.86
C LEU A 28 4.44 4.18 -7.79
N PHE A 29 4.28 4.90 -8.90
CA PHE A 29 3.42 6.10 -8.99
C PHE A 29 2.12 5.86 -9.77
N ARG A 30 1.69 4.60 -10.01
CA ARG A 30 0.49 4.31 -10.82
C ARG A 30 -0.84 4.39 -10.07
N ASP A 31 -0.79 4.59 -8.75
CA ASP A 31 -1.96 4.71 -7.88
C ASP A 31 -2.51 6.15 -7.90
N PRO A 32 -3.81 6.36 -8.17
CA PRO A 32 -4.45 7.69 -8.18
C PRO A 32 -4.24 8.49 -6.90
N GLY A 33 -4.18 7.81 -5.76
CA GLY A 33 -4.07 8.43 -4.45
C GLY A 33 -2.70 8.97 -4.11
N THR A 34 -1.65 8.50 -4.81
CA THR A 34 -0.27 8.96 -4.65
C THR A 34 -0.17 10.49 -4.61
N PHE A 35 -0.93 11.18 -5.46
CA PHE A 35 -0.92 12.63 -5.57
C PHE A 35 -1.60 13.32 -4.39
N TRP A 36 -2.87 12.99 -4.10
CA TRP A 36 -3.63 13.76 -3.11
C TRP A 36 -3.15 13.51 -1.67
N HIS A 37 -2.55 12.37 -1.35
CA HIS A 37 -1.96 12.14 -0.02
C HIS A 37 -0.94 13.22 0.36
N THR A 38 -0.09 13.61 -0.59
CA THR A 38 0.91 14.67 -0.37
C THR A 38 0.27 16.04 -0.17
N VAL A 39 -0.79 16.35 -0.93
CA VAL A 39 -1.53 17.61 -0.83
C VAL A 39 -2.29 17.71 0.49
N VAL A 40 -2.89 16.62 0.96
CA VAL A 40 -3.57 16.54 2.26
C VAL A 40 -2.58 16.83 3.39
N GLY A 41 -1.44 16.14 3.41
CA GLY A 41 -0.40 16.38 4.39
C GLY A 41 0.13 17.81 4.34
N GLN A 42 0.38 18.34 3.14
CA GLN A 42 0.87 19.72 2.96
C GLN A 42 -0.14 20.73 3.51
N LYS A 43 -1.43 20.53 3.27
CA LYS A 43 -2.49 21.41 3.77
C LYS A 43 -2.54 21.40 5.30
N MET A 44 -2.48 20.21 5.93
CA MET A 44 -2.46 20.10 7.40
C MET A 44 -1.21 20.75 8.01
N LEU A 45 -0.04 20.54 7.42
CA LEU A 45 1.21 21.14 7.91
C LEU A 45 1.24 22.66 7.72
N THR A 46 0.64 23.18 6.65
CA THR A 46 0.65 24.62 6.35
C THR A 46 -0.38 25.37 7.18
N SER A 47 -1.58 24.83 7.38
CA SER A 47 -2.62 25.48 8.19
C SER A 47 -2.47 25.25 9.69
N GLY A 48 -1.74 24.21 10.11
CA GLY A 48 -1.71 23.77 11.51
C GLY A 48 -3.02 23.13 11.97
N GLU A 49 -3.94 22.84 11.04
CA GLU A 49 -5.27 22.33 11.32
C GLU A 49 -5.51 20.97 10.66
N ILE A 50 -6.25 20.11 11.36
CA ILE A 50 -6.67 18.80 10.85
C ILE A 50 -7.85 18.96 9.89
N ILE A 51 -7.78 18.33 8.72
CA ILE A 51 -8.85 18.39 7.71
C ILE A 51 -10.07 17.61 8.21
N ARG A 52 -11.21 18.30 8.38
CA ARG A 52 -12.48 17.67 8.80
C ARG A 52 -13.57 17.65 7.73
N ALA A 53 -13.33 18.33 6.61
CA ALA A 53 -14.27 18.47 5.50
C ALA A 53 -13.52 18.46 4.17
N ASP A 54 -14.17 18.00 3.10
CA ASP A 54 -13.55 17.89 1.79
C ASP A 54 -13.16 19.28 1.22
N PRO A 55 -11.86 19.51 0.96
CA PRO A 55 -11.38 20.75 0.43
C PRO A 55 -11.04 20.66 -1.07
N PHE A 56 -11.37 19.60 -1.79
CA PHE A 56 -10.89 19.39 -3.16
C PHE A 56 -11.98 19.21 -4.22
N SER A 57 -13.06 18.50 -3.91
CA SER A 57 -14.14 18.31 -4.88
C SER A 57 -15.16 19.44 -4.81
N PHE A 58 -15.89 19.66 -5.90
CA PHE A 58 -17.08 20.53 -5.87
C PHE A 58 -18.37 19.75 -5.62
N THR A 59 -18.40 18.45 -5.89
CA THR A 59 -19.55 17.57 -5.68
C THR A 59 -19.75 17.19 -4.21
N MET A 60 -18.66 17.14 -3.45
CA MET A 60 -18.64 16.87 -2.00
C MET A 60 -18.08 18.06 -1.20
N ALA A 61 -18.04 19.26 -1.78
CA ALA A 61 -17.48 20.46 -1.15
C ALA A 61 -18.02 20.66 0.28
N GLY A 62 -17.12 20.73 1.26
CA GLY A 62 -17.49 20.97 2.66
C GLY A 62 -18.14 19.78 3.37
N LYS A 63 -18.38 18.64 2.69
CA LYS A 63 -18.90 17.44 3.36
C LYS A 63 -17.87 16.88 4.34
N PRO A 64 -18.30 16.32 5.48
CA PRO A 64 -17.40 15.73 6.46
C PRO A 64 -16.50 14.66 5.84
N TRP A 65 -15.21 14.76 6.11
CA TRP A 65 -14.21 13.81 5.64
C TRP A 65 -13.15 13.59 6.71
N VAL A 66 -12.76 12.32 6.88
CA VAL A 66 -11.69 11.92 7.79
C VAL A 66 -10.48 11.51 6.96
N ALA A 67 -9.40 12.27 7.07
CA ALA A 67 -8.10 11.86 6.55
C ALA A 67 -7.55 10.75 7.43
N HIS A 68 -7.93 9.51 7.12
CA HIS A 68 -7.67 8.35 7.97
C HIS A 68 -6.21 7.89 7.99
N GLN A 69 -5.34 8.57 7.25
CA GLN A 69 -3.89 8.32 7.14
C GLN A 69 -3.09 9.59 7.47
N TRP A 70 -3.67 10.50 8.24
CA TRP A 70 -3.18 11.87 8.42
C TRP A 70 -1.70 11.97 8.80
N LEU A 71 -1.21 11.09 9.69
CA LEU A 71 0.18 11.15 10.15
C LEU A 71 1.13 10.70 9.03
N ALA A 72 0.75 9.68 8.27
CA ALA A 72 1.52 9.25 7.12
C ALA A 72 1.50 10.31 6.01
N GLU A 73 0.37 10.97 5.78
CA GLU A 73 0.24 12.07 4.82
C GLU A 73 1.10 13.27 5.21
N CYS A 74 1.11 13.67 6.49
CA CYS A 74 2.05 14.68 7.00
C CYS A 74 3.52 14.26 6.80
N GLY A 75 3.85 13.00 7.07
CA GLY A 75 5.19 12.46 6.81
C GLY A 75 5.57 12.51 5.33
N MET A 76 4.65 12.12 4.45
CA MET A 76 4.84 12.20 2.99
C MET A 76 5.03 13.65 2.54
N ALA A 77 4.24 14.59 3.03
CA ALA A 77 4.39 16.01 2.72
C ALA A 77 5.74 16.58 3.20
N ALA A 78 6.22 16.17 4.38
CA ALA A 78 7.54 16.59 4.88
C ALA A 78 8.68 16.08 3.99
N VAL A 79 8.62 14.83 3.55
CA VAL A 79 9.61 14.24 2.62
C VAL A 79 9.53 14.90 1.26
N HIS A 80 8.31 15.13 0.77
CA HIS A 80 8.07 15.81 -0.50
C HIS A 80 8.61 17.25 -0.49
N ARG A 81 8.50 17.97 0.64
CA ARG A 81 9.09 19.31 0.78
C ARG A 81 10.63 19.29 0.73
N LEU A 82 11.26 18.23 1.23
CA LEU A 82 12.72 18.10 1.27
C LEU A 82 13.32 17.69 -0.09
N ALA A 83 12.71 16.72 -0.77
CA ALA A 83 13.31 16.06 -1.94
C ALA A 83 12.27 15.74 -3.05
N GLY A 84 11.07 16.32 -2.99
CA GLY A 84 10.02 16.10 -3.99
C GLY A 84 9.57 14.64 -4.10
N TRP A 85 9.14 14.27 -5.30
CA TRP A 85 8.77 12.90 -5.65
C TRP A 85 9.94 11.91 -5.56
N ASP A 86 11.17 12.38 -5.79
CA ASP A 86 12.39 11.57 -5.68
C ASP A 86 12.60 11.07 -4.24
N GLY A 87 12.35 11.94 -3.26
CA GLY A 87 12.43 11.60 -1.84
C GLY A 87 11.38 10.57 -1.42
N LEU A 88 10.16 10.69 -1.95
CA LEU A 88 9.08 9.74 -1.69
C LEU A 88 9.34 8.37 -2.32
N LEU A 89 9.90 8.35 -3.54
CA LEU A 89 10.38 7.13 -4.18
C LEU A 89 11.49 6.50 -3.33
N LEU A 90 12.50 7.27 -2.94
CA LEU A 90 13.63 6.81 -2.13
C LEU A 90 13.17 6.21 -0.80
N LEU A 91 12.24 6.87 -0.10
CA LEU A 91 11.69 6.37 1.16
C LEU A 91 10.96 5.04 0.95
N THR A 92 10.04 4.98 -0.03
CA THR A 92 9.25 3.78 -0.30
C THR A 92 10.13 2.59 -0.68
N VAL A 93 11.09 2.79 -1.60
CA VAL A 93 12.01 1.75 -2.07
C VAL A 93 12.91 1.27 -0.93
N THR A 94 13.43 2.20 -0.12
CA THR A 94 14.29 1.87 1.03
C THR A 94 13.52 1.08 2.08
N LEU A 95 12.28 1.45 2.37
CA LEU A 95 11.41 0.76 3.32
C LEU A 95 11.10 -0.67 2.87
N LEU A 96 10.73 -0.85 1.60
CA LEU A 96 10.47 -2.18 1.01
C LEU A 96 11.73 -3.04 0.99
N ALA A 97 12.85 -2.51 0.47
CA ALA A 97 14.12 -3.21 0.45
C ALA A 97 14.58 -3.61 1.86
N GLY A 98 14.47 -2.69 2.83
CA GLY A 98 14.78 -2.97 4.23
C GLY A 98 13.89 -4.08 4.82
N THR A 99 12.58 -4.01 4.57
CA THR A 99 11.61 -5.00 5.06
C THR A 99 11.91 -6.39 4.50
N TYR A 100 12.10 -6.53 3.19
CA TYR A 100 12.33 -7.83 2.57
C TYR A 100 13.76 -8.35 2.78
N THR A 101 14.76 -7.49 2.92
CA THR A 101 16.10 -7.90 3.40
C THR A 101 16.04 -8.41 4.83
N TRP A 102 15.24 -7.79 5.70
CA TRP A 102 15.05 -8.30 7.04
C TRP A 102 14.36 -9.67 7.05
N VAL A 103 13.34 -9.89 6.23
CA VAL A 103 12.73 -11.23 6.03
C VAL A 103 13.77 -12.21 5.47
N ALA A 104 14.56 -11.82 4.47
CA ALA A 104 15.64 -12.62 3.90
C ALA A 104 16.66 -13.03 4.95
N SER A 105 17.06 -12.10 5.84
CA SER A 105 17.99 -12.37 6.93
C SER A 105 17.46 -13.46 7.87
N ARG A 106 16.13 -13.56 8.05
CA ARG A 106 15.53 -14.62 8.87
C ARG A 106 15.67 -15.98 8.18
N MET A 107 15.43 -16.03 6.87
CA MET A 107 15.61 -17.24 6.07
C MET A 107 17.09 -17.69 6.06
N LEU A 108 18.03 -16.76 5.83
CA LEU A 108 19.46 -17.04 5.86
C LEU A 108 19.95 -17.54 7.22
N ARG A 109 19.39 -17.01 8.32
CA ARG A 109 19.66 -17.47 9.69
C ARG A 109 19.01 -18.82 10.01
N ALA A 110 17.89 -19.13 9.37
CA ALA A 110 17.23 -20.43 9.46
C ALA A 110 17.95 -21.52 8.65
N GLY A 111 18.99 -21.18 7.87
CA GLY A 111 19.79 -22.13 7.10
C GLY A 111 19.47 -22.20 5.61
N PHE A 112 18.63 -21.31 5.07
CA PHE A 112 18.32 -21.30 3.64
C PHE A 112 19.56 -20.90 2.82
N HIS A 113 19.81 -21.62 1.72
CA HIS A 113 20.80 -21.20 0.74
C HIS A 113 20.35 -19.90 0.04
N LEU A 114 21.30 -19.04 -0.34
CA LEU A 114 21.01 -17.73 -0.94
C LEU A 114 20.13 -17.82 -2.19
N LEU A 115 20.32 -18.85 -3.02
CA LEU A 115 19.48 -19.10 -4.20
C LEU A 115 18.01 -19.31 -3.83
N LEU A 116 17.73 -20.12 -2.80
CA LEU A 116 16.37 -20.40 -2.36
C LEU A 116 15.73 -19.14 -1.74
N VAL A 117 16.51 -18.36 -0.99
CA VAL A 117 16.07 -17.04 -0.50
C VAL A 117 15.70 -16.13 -1.67
N GLY A 118 16.54 -16.08 -2.72
CA GLY A 118 16.26 -15.31 -3.93
C GLY A 118 14.96 -15.72 -4.62
N VAL A 119 14.72 -17.02 -4.80
CA VAL A 119 13.47 -17.53 -5.43
C VAL A 119 12.24 -17.17 -4.61
N VAL A 120 12.26 -17.40 -3.29
CA VAL A 120 11.13 -17.08 -2.42
C VAL A 120 10.86 -15.58 -2.40
N LEU A 121 11.91 -14.75 -2.27
CA LEU A 121 11.75 -13.29 -2.31
C LEU A 121 11.24 -12.82 -3.66
N ALA A 122 11.69 -13.39 -4.78
CA ALA A 122 11.18 -13.03 -6.09
C ALA A 122 9.67 -13.31 -6.19
N LEU A 123 9.20 -14.47 -5.73
CA LEU A 123 7.76 -14.79 -5.69
C LEU A 123 6.98 -13.83 -4.79
N VAL A 124 7.49 -13.54 -3.60
CA VAL A 124 6.87 -12.62 -2.63
C VAL A 124 6.78 -11.20 -3.19
N LEU A 125 7.86 -10.70 -3.81
CA LEU A 125 7.92 -9.38 -4.41
C LEU A 125 7.01 -9.28 -5.64
N LEU A 126 6.99 -10.29 -6.52
CA LEU A 126 6.11 -10.31 -7.68
C LEU A 126 4.63 -10.31 -7.26
N ALA A 127 4.24 -11.17 -6.32
CA ALA A 127 2.87 -11.20 -5.79
C ALA A 127 2.48 -9.89 -5.10
N SER A 128 3.43 -9.19 -4.47
CA SER A 128 3.14 -7.95 -3.74
C SER A 128 3.26 -6.67 -4.59
N SER A 129 3.90 -6.75 -5.75
CA SER A 129 4.37 -5.60 -6.54
C SER A 129 3.26 -4.61 -6.92
N HIS A 130 2.06 -5.10 -7.20
CA HIS A 130 0.89 -4.29 -7.54
C HIS A 130 0.39 -3.39 -6.39
N GLN A 131 0.95 -3.52 -5.19
CA GLN A 131 0.59 -2.73 -4.01
C GLN A 131 1.74 -1.88 -3.45
N PHE A 132 2.90 -1.88 -4.11
CA PHE A 132 4.10 -1.15 -3.68
C PHE A 132 4.08 0.35 -3.99
N HIS A 133 2.91 0.90 -4.32
CA HIS A 133 2.75 2.31 -4.64
C HIS A 133 3.27 3.24 -3.53
N VAL A 134 3.62 4.47 -3.91
CA VAL A 134 4.02 5.55 -2.98
C VAL A 134 2.79 6.01 -2.20
N ARG A 135 2.41 5.22 -1.20
CA ARG A 135 1.24 5.42 -0.35
C ARG A 135 1.44 4.87 1.06
N PRO A 136 0.65 5.31 2.05
CA PRO A 136 0.79 4.85 3.43
C PRO A 136 0.63 3.34 3.65
N LEU A 137 0.02 2.60 2.72
CA LEU A 137 -0.10 1.13 2.81
C LEU A 137 1.26 0.44 3.01
N VAL A 138 2.34 0.93 2.40
CA VAL A 138 3.65 0.29 2.48
C VAL A 138 4.14 0.17 3.94
N LEU A 139 3.81 1.16 4.78
CA LEU A 139 4.08 1.09 6.23
C LEU A 139 3.32 -0.05 6.89
N SER A 140 2.09 -0.34 6.46
CA SER A 140 1.30 -1.46 6.99
C SER A 140 1.92 -2.81 6.67
N ILE A 141 2.55 -2.97 5.50
CA ILE A 141 3.25 -4.22 5.15
C ILE A 141 4.41 -4.44 6.13
N THR A 142 5.21 -3.40 6.39
CA THR A 142 6.33 -3.47 7.34
C THR A 142 5.87 -3.70 8.78
N LEU A 143 4.83 -2.99 9.24
CA LEU A 143 4.32 -3.13 10.61
C LEU A 143 3.64 -4.48 10.84
N LEU A 144 2.96 -5.03 9.83
CA LEU A 144 2.45 -6.40 9.90
C LEU A 144 3.59 -7.42 9.95
N ALA A 145 4.63 -7.24 9.12
CA ALA A 145 5.80 -8.11 9.12
C ALA A 145 6.50 -8.13 10.50
N ALA A 146 6.66 -6.95 11.12
CA ALA A 146 7.21 -6.79 12.47
C ALA A 146 6.34 -7.52 13.52
N THR A 147 5.03 -7.27 13.50
CA THR A 147 4.05 -7.88 14.41
C THR A 147 4.05 -9.40 14.28
N PHE A 148 3.99 -9.90 13.04
CA PHE A 148 3.95 -11.33 12.77
C PHE A 148 5.25 -12.04 13.16
N CYS A 149 6.41 -11.40 12.99
CA CYS A 149 7.66 -11.95 13.53
C CYS A 149 7.66 -12.06 15.05
N TRP A 150 7.07 -11.10 15.78
CA TRP A 150 6.94 -11.24 17.22
C TRP A 150 6.05 -12.42 17.60
N LEU A 151 4.94 -12.63 16.91
CA LEU A 151 4.07 -13.80 17.13
C LEU A 151 4.82 -15.11 16.89
N VAL A 152 5.53 -15.22 15.76
CA VAL A 152 6.33 -16.40 15.42
C VAL A 152 7.47 -16.62 16.41
N ASP A 153 8.17 -15.57 16.84
CA ASP A 153 9.27 -15.67 17.81
C ASP A 153 8.79 -16.03 19.22
N VAL A 154 7.60 -15.56 19.62
CA VAL A 154 6.96 -15.93 20.89
C VAL A 154 6.52 -17.39 20.84
N GLU A 155 5.86 -17.82 19.76
CA GLU A 155 5.40 -19.20 19.63
C GLU A 155 6.55 -20.21 19.52
N ALA A 156 7.65 -19.81 18.91
CA ALA A 156 8.87 -20.61 18.86
C ALA A 156 9.66 -20.63 20.17
N GLY A 157 9.25 -19.89 21.21
CA GLY A 157 9.97 -19.78 22.48
C GLY A 157 11.26 -18.96 22.41
N ARG A 158 11.53 -18.27 21.29
CA ARG A 158 12.69 -17.36 21.14
C ARG A 158 12.53 -16.06 21.91
N ARG A 159 11.30 -15.70 22.27
CA ARG A 159 10.94 -14.52 23.05
C ARG A 159 9.84 -14.84 24.05
N GLY A 160 9.88 -14.18 25.21
CA GLY A 160 8.79 -14.29 26.19
C GLY A 160 7.50 -13.60 25.72
N LEU A 161 6.36 -14.11 26.16
CA LEU A 161 5.02 -13.61 25.81
C LEU A 161 4.85 -12.11 26.14
N THR A 162 5.52 -11.61 27.18
CA THR A 162 5.50 -10.20 27.60
C THR A 162 5.99 -9.23 26.53
N ARG A 163 6.79 -9.68 25.55
CA ARG A 163 7.21 -8.85 24.40
C ARG A 163 6.03 -8.35 23.57
N LEU A 164 4.87 -9.02 23.61
CA LEU A 164 3.69 -8.60 22.86
C LEU A 164 3.08 -7.29 23.37
N TRP A 165 3.45 -6.80 24.56
CA TRP A 165 3.08 -5.46 25.01
C TRP A 165 3.54 -4.35 24.06
N TRP A 166 4.63 -4.57 23.31
CA TRP A 166 5.07 -3.63 22.26
C TRP A 166 4.08 -3.49 21.11
N PHE A 167 3.14 -4.42 20.95
CA PHE A 167 2.10 -4.28 19.94
C PHE A 167 1.15 -3.12 20.26
N VAL A 168 0.90 -2.78 21.53
CA VAL A 168 0.00 -1.68 21.91
C VAL A 168 0.49 -0.32 21.37
N PRO A 169 1.74 0.14 21.65
CA PRO A 169 2.23 1.39 21.07
C PRO A 169 2.40 1.31 19.55
N VAL A 170 2.69 0.12 18.99
CA VAL A 170 2.69 -0.07 17.53
C VAL A 170 1.30 0.12 16.94
N ALA A 171 0.25 -0.44 17.54
CA ALA A 171 -1.13 -0.28 17.10
C ALA A 171 -1.57 1.19 17.18
N MET A 172 -1.18 1.89 18.25
CA MET A 172 -1.42 3.34 18.41
C MET A 172 -0.81 4.15 17.26
N LEU A 173 0.47 3.93 16.96
CA LEU A 173 1.16 4.60 15.87
C LEU A 173 0.55 4.21 14.52
N TRP A 174 0.32 2.90 14.31
CA TRP A 174 -0.18 2.36 13.06
C TRP A 174 -1.58 2.88 12.72
N ALA A 175 -2.48 3.00 13.71
CA ALA A 175 -3.82 3.56 13.51
C ALA A 175 -3.80 4.99 12.93
N ASN A 176 -2.76 5.77 13.24
CA ASN A 176 -2.58 7.12 12.71
C ASN A 176 -1.89 7.14 11.33
N LEU A 177 -1.19 6.06 10.97
CA LEU A 177 -0.50 5.91 9.68
C LEU A 177 -1.42 5.30 8.61
N HIS A 178 -2.17 4.24 8.93
CA HIS A 178 -2.99 3.51 7.97
C HIS A 178 -4.02 2.59 8.66
N GLY A 179 -5.19 2.41 8.04
CA GLY A 179 -6.26 1.51 8.55
C GLY A 179 -5.89 0.01 8.59
N GLY A 180 -4.71 -0.34 8.06
CA GLY A 180 -4.12 -1.68 8.13
C GLY A 180 -3.86 -2.16 9.56
N VAL A 181 -3.92 -1.28 10.57
CA VAL A 181 -3.89 -1.69 11.98
C VAL A 181 -4.94 -2.76 12.32
N LEU A 182 -6.09 -2.77 11.65
CA LEU A 182 -7.13 -3.79 11.83
C LEU A 182 -6.62 -5.19 11.43
N ALA A 183 -5.79 -5.28 10.38
CA ALA A 183 -5.11 -6.51 10.00
C ALA A 183 -4.15 -6.99 11.09
N GLY A 184 -3.39 -6.06 11.68
CA GLY A 184 -2.50 -6.34 12.81
C GLY A 184 -3.26 -6.88 14.03
N ILE A 185 -4.29 -6.15 14.48
CA ILE A 185 -5.11 -6.53 15.63
C ILE A 185 -5.78 -7.88 15.39
N GLY A 186 -6.36 -8.10 14.20
CA GLY A 186 -6.96 -9.38 13.82
C GLY A 186 -5.95 -10.53 13.84
N THR A 187 -4.73 -10.32 13.34
CA THR A 187 -3.66 -11.34 13.36
C THR A 187 -3.23 -11.70 14.78
N VAL A 188 -3.05 -10.69 15.65
CA VAL A 188 -2.73 -10.92 17.07
C VAL A 188 -3.89 -11.61 17.79
N GLY A 189 -5.13 -11.25 17.47
CA GLY A 189 -6.34 -11.86 18.04
C GLY A 189 -6.47 -13.33 17.67
N LEU A 190 -6.26 -13.68 16.40
CA LEU A 190 -6.28 -15.07 15.93
C LEU A 190 -5.14 -15.90 16.54
N ALA A 191 -3.93 -15.33 16.66
CA ALA A 191 -2.82 -15.98 17.36
C ALA A 191 -3.17 -16.24 18.84
N ALA A 192 -3.63 -15.21 19.54
CA ALA A 192 -4.00 -15.29 20.96
C ALA A 192 -5.11 -16.32 21.20
N LEU A 193 -6.16 -16.32 20.36
CA LEU A 193 -7.24 -17.30 20.41
C LEU A 193 -6.71 -18.71 20.19
N GLY A 194 -5.89 -18.92 19.16
CA GLY A 194 -5.29 -20.22 18.87
C GLY A 194 -4.40 -20.72 19.99
N TRP A 195 -3.58 -19.86 20.61
CA TRP A 195 -2.73 -20.22 21.74
C TRP A 195 -3.55 -20.53 23.01
N CYS A 196 -4.63 -19.78 23.28
CA CYS A 196 -5.51 -20.07 24.41
C CYS A 196 -6.25 -21.40 24.22
N LEU A 197 -6.72 -21.69 23.00
CA LEU A 197 -7.36 -22.97 22.68
C LEU A 197 -6.36 -24.14 22.76
N ALA A 198 -5.13 -23.94 22.26
CA ALA A 198 -4.06 -24.92 22.40
C ALA A 198 -3.77 -25.23 23.88
N TRP A 199 -3.66 -24.19 24.71
CA TRP A 199 -3.48 -24.35 26.16
C TRP A 199 -4.66 -25.08 26.82
N ALA A 200 -5.90 -24.69 26.51
CA ALA A 200 -7.11 -25.31 27.06
C ALA A 200 -7.27 -26.79 26.66
N THR A 201 -6.69 -27.20 25.52
CA THR A 201 -6.71 -28.59 25.03
C THR A 201 -5.45 -29.38 25.38
N GLY A 202 -4.57 -28.83 26.23
CA GLY A 202 -3.33 -29.50 26.64
C GLY A 202 -2.25 -29.60 25.55
N ARG A 203 -2.41 -28.86 24.45
CA ARG A 203 -1.41 -28.77 23.36
C ARG A 203 -0.33 -27.75 23.73
N GLN A 204 0.82 -27.85 23.06
CA GLN A 204 1.90 -26.89 23.25
C GLN A 204 1.43 -25.48 22.89
N SER A 205 1.67 -24.53 23.81
CA SER A 205 1.25 -23.15 23.69
C SER A 205 2.20 -22.21 24.42
N PRO A 206 2.37 -20.96 23.97
CA PRO A 206 3.03 -19.91 24.74
C PRO A 206 2.29 -19.55 26.04
N VAL A 207 0.98 -19.79 26.09
CA VAL A 207 0.14 -19.56 27.27
C VAL A 207 0.37 -20.69 28.27
N ARG A 208 0.72 -20.34 29.50
CA ARG A 208 0.99 -21.31 30.58
C ARG A 208 -0.03 -21.26 31.70
N ASN A 209 -0.65 -20.11 31.93
CA ASN A 209 -1.59 -19.90 33.03
C ASN A 209 -2.66 -18.85 32.70
N ARG A 210 -3.63 -18.66 33.60
CA ARG A 210 -4.72 -17.68 33.43
C ARG A 210 -4.23 -16.23 33.32
N ARG A 211 -3.07 -15.87 33.89
CA ARG A 211 -2.51 -14.51 33.78
C ARG A 211 -2.06 -14.21 32.36
N ASP A 212 -1.53 -15.20 31.64
CA ASP A 212 -1.15 -15.06 30.23
C ASP A 212 -2.39 -14.79 29.35
N VAL A 213 -3.50 -15.47 29.62
CA VAL A 213 -4.79 -15.24 28.94
C VAL A 213 -5.28 -13.80 29.19
N LEU A 214 -5.28 -13.37 30.45
CA LEU A 214 -5.66 -12.00 30.82
C LEU A 214 -4.74 -10.96 30.19
N MET A 215 -3.44 -11.24 30.09
CA MET A 215 -2.48 -10.35 29.43
C MET A 215 -2.75 -10.23 27.93
N LEU A 216 -3.01 -11.35 27.23
CA LEU A 216 -3.38 -11.33 25.81
C LEU A 216 -4.68 -10.57 25.57
N LEU A 217 -5.68 -10.77 26.44
CA LEU A 217 -6.93 -10.01 26.40
C LEU A 217 -6.69 -8.51 26.63
N ALA A 218 -5.86 -8.15 27.62
CA ALA A 218 -5.50 -6.75 27.88
C ALA A 218 -4.78 -6.12 26.69
N ILE A 219 -3.84 -6.82 26.06
CA ILE A 219 -3.15 -6.36 24.84
C ILE A 219 -4.17 -6.09 23.72
N LEU A 220 -5.13 -7.00 23.49
CA LEU A 220 -6.14 -6.83 22.46
C LEU A 220 -7.08 -5.64 22.75
N VAL A 221 -7.57 -5.54 23.98
CA VAL A 221 -8.44 -4.43 24.41
C VAL A 221 -7.70 -3.10 24.29
N LEU A 222 -6.47 -3.00 24.80
CA LEU A 222 -5.68 -1.78 24.74
C LEU A 222 -5.27 -1.43 23.31
N SER A 223 -5.01 -2.41 22.44
CA SER A 223 -4.75 -2.16 21.02
C SER A 223 -6.01 -1.68 20.28
N GLY A 224 -7.19 -2.19 20.64
CA GLY A 224 -8.47 -1.68 20.14
C GLY A 224 -8.75 -0.25 20.58
N LEU A 225 -8.48 0.07 21.85
CA LEU A 225 -8.60 1.42 22.40
C LEU A 225 -7.53 2.38 21.83
N ALA A 226 -6.35 1.88 21.50
CA ALA A 226 -5.27 2.67 20.92
C ALA A 226 -5.66 3.32 19.58
N VAL A 227 -6.61 2.73 18.84
CA VAL A 227 -7.17 3.33 17.62
C VAL A 227 -7.85 4.67 17.90
N LEU A 228 -8.36 4.90 19.11
CA LEU A 228 -9.02 6.16 19.51
C LEU A 228 -8.02 7.29 19.82
N VAL A 229 -6.73 6.97 19.95
CA VAL A 229 -5.67 7.95 20.21
C VAL A 229 -5.25 8.60 18.89
N ASN A 230 -6.11 9.49 18.39
CA ASN A 230 -5.94 10.20 17.13
C ASN A 230 -6.76 11.52 17.18
N PRO A 231 -6.47 12.53 16.33
CA PRO A 231 -7.16 13.83 16.36
C PRO A 231 -8.64 13.80 15.95
N TYR A 232 -9.12 12.69 15.39
CA TYR A 232 -10.52 12.46 15.01
C TYR A 232 -11.30 11.64 16.06
N GLY A 233 -10.64 11.09 17.08
CA GLY A 233 -11.27 10.24 18.09
C GLY A 233 -12.05 9.07 17.47
N THR A 234 -13.35 8.98 17.77
CA THR A 234 -14.24 7.91 17.28
C THR A 234 -14.63 8.04 15.81
N ALA A 235 -14.43 9.20 15.18
CA ALA A 235 -14.75 9.39 13.77
C ALA A 235 -13.82 8.57 12.86
N LEU A 236 -12.58 8.29 13.29
CA LEU A 236 -11.63 7.46 12.55
C LEU A 236 -12.12 6.01 12.35
N PRO A 237 -12.41 5.22 13.41
CA PRO A 237 -12.93 3.87 13.22
C PRO A 237 -14.32 3.87 12.57
N ARG A 238 -15.16 4.90 12.79
CA ARG A 238 -16.44 5.03 12.09
C ARG A 238 -16.25 5.18 10.58
N ALA A 239 -15.27 5.97 10.14
CA ALA A 239 -14.95 6.10 8.72
C ALA A 239 -14.52 4.75 8.11
N TRP A 240 -13.72 3.95 8.82
CA TRP A 240 -13.36 2.60 8.35
C TRP A 240 -14.56 1.67 8.23
N LEU A 241 -15.47 1.70 9.21
CA LEU A 241 -16.71 0.91 9.17
C LEU A 241 -17.61 1.32 7.99
N ILE A 242 -17.73 2.62 7.70
CA ILE A 242 -18.47 3.12 6.54
C ILE A 242 -17.86 2.54 5.25
N THR A 243 -16.54 2.56 5.11
CA THR A 243 -15.85 1.99 3.94
C THR A 243 -16.19 0.50 3.73
N LEU A 244 -16.39 -0.27 4.80
CA LEU A 244 -16.78 -1.68 4.71
C LEU A 244 -18.22 -1.89 4.20
N THR A 245 -19.08 -0.88 4.28
CA THR A 245 -20.47 -0.94 3.77
C THR A 245 -20.59 -0.60 2.28
N ILE A 246 -19.53 -0.02 1.69
CA ILE A 246 -19.52 0.37 0.29
C ILE A 246 -19.21 -0.87 -0.57
N PRO A 247 -19.93 -1.13 -1.68
CA PRO A 247 -19.67 -2.24 -2.59
C PRO A 247 -18.46 -1.95 -3.49
N LEU A 248 -17.32 -1.69 -2.85
CA LEU A 248 -16.06 -1.34 -3.49
C LEU A 248 -15.51 -2.43 -4.44
N PRO A 249 -15.73 -3.76 -4.22
CA PRO A 249 -15.22 -4.77 -5.15
C PRO A 249 -15.69 -4.61 -6.60
N ASP A 250 -16.89 -4.05 -6.81
CA ASP A 250 -17.46 -3.83 -8.15
C ASP A 250 -16.94 -2.53 -8.79
N LEU A 251 -16.42 -1.62 -7.97
CA LEU A 251 -16.11 -0.24 -8.33
C LEU A 251 -14.60 0.03 -8.42
N ILE A 252 -13.79 -0.68 -7.62
CA ILE A 252 -12.35 -0.44 -7.49
C ILE A 252 -11.60 -1.77 -7.55
N GLN A 253 -10.68 -1.87 -8.49
CA GLN A 253 -9.92 -3.10 -8.76
C GLN A 253 -9.20 -3.64 -7.52
N GLU A 254 -8.63 -2.79 -6.65
CA GLU A 254 -7.90 -3.25 -5.46
C GLU A 254 -8.83 -3.90 -4.39
N HIS A 255 -10.12 -3.60 -4.45
CA HIS A 255 -11.14 -4.17 -3.58
C HIS A 255 -11.77 -5.44 -4.20
N GLY A 256 -11.55 -5.66 -5.50
CA GLY A 256 -12.04 -6.81 -6.25
C GLY A 256 -11.33 -8.11 -5.91
N ARG A 257 -11.92 -9.22 -6.39
CA ARG A 257 -11.34 -10.56 -6.29
C ARG A 257 -10.04 -10.66 -7.08
N LEU A 258 -9.17 -11.56 -6.64
CA LEU A 258 -7.97 -11.86 -7.39
C LEU A 258 -8.32 -12.53 -8.72
N ASP A 259 -7.95 -11.89 -9.83
CA ASP A 259 -8.04 -12.51 -11.15
C ASP A 259 -6.96 -13.60 -11.27
N LEU A 260 -7.42 -14.86 -11.31
CA LEU A 260 -6.57 -16.04 -11.39
C LEU A 260 -6.01 -16.29 -12.79
N THR A 261 -6.50 -15.57 -13.80
CA THR A 261 -6.01 -15.69 -15.18
C THR A 261 -4.81 -14.79 -15.46
N GLY A 262 -4.69 -13.69 -14.70
CA GLY A 262 -3.61 -12.72 -14.82
C GLY A 262 -2.31 -13.10 -14.09
N PRO A 263 -1.18 -12.42 -14.41
CA PRO A 263 0.12 -12.71 -13.80
C PRO A 263 0.15 -12.61 -12.27
N LEU A 264 -0.62 -11.67 -11.70
CA LEU A 264 -0.75 -11.51 -10.25
C LEU A 264 -1.44 -12.71 -9.60
N GLY A 265 -2.46 -13.26 -10.25
CA GLY A 265 -3.13 -14.50 -9.84
C GLY A 265 -2.16 -15.67 -9.78
N TRP A 266 -1.46 -15.93 -10.88
CA TRP A 266 -0.50 -17.03 -10.98
C TRP A 266 0.63 -16.94 -9.96
N THR A 267 1.22 -15.77 -9.77
CA THR A 267 2.30 -15.58 -8.78
C THR A 267 1.82 -15.78 -7.34
N THR A 268 0.61 -15.31 -7.02
CA THR A 268 -0.01 -15.51 -5.70
C THR A 268 -0.37 -16.98 -5.46
N LEU A 269 -0.94 -17.66 -6.46
CA LEU A 269 -1.26 -19.09 -6.39
C LEU A 269 0.01 -19.94 -6.25
N LEU A 270 1.07 -19.63 -6.99
CA LEU A 270 2.35 -20.34 -6.90
C LEU A 270 2.97 -20.17 -5.52
N LEU A 271 2.94 -18.96 -4.95
CA LEU A 271 3.37 -18.71 -3.57
C LEU A 271 2.50 -19.47 -2.56
N GLY A 272 1.18 -19.47 -2.75
CA GLY A 272 0.22 -20.24 -1.95
C GLY A 272 0.49 -21.74 -1.98
N LEU A 273 0.73 -22.29 -3.17
CA LEU A 273 1.07 -23.69 -3.37
C LEU A 273 2.41 -24.04 -2.72
N ALA A 274 3.45 -23.24 -2.96
CA ALA A 274 4.76 -23.43 -2.34
C ALA A 274 4.66 -23.40 -0.80
N TYR A 275 3.88 -22.46 -0.26
CA TYR A 275 3.60 -22.37 1.17
C TYR A 275 2.88 -23.61 1.70
N LEU A 276 1.82 -24.05 1.00
CA LEU A 276 1.05 -25.23 1.38
C LEU A 276 1.92 -26.50 1.36
N VAL A 277 2.75 -26.70 0.33
CA VAL A 277 3.69 -27.83 0.25
C VAL A 277 4.66 -27.81 1.43
N ALA A 278 5.21 -26.64 1.78
CA ALA A 278 6.08 -26.50 2.94
C ALA A 278 5.35 -26.82 4.25
N LEU A 279 4.09 -26.39 4.39
CA LEU A 279 3.24 -26.65 5.56
C LEU A 279 2.87 -28.13 5.69
N LEU A 280 2.43 -28.77 4.62
CA LEU A 280 2.14 -30.21 4.57
C LEU A 280 3.39 -31.04 4.92
N GLY A 281 4.58 -30.54 4.57
CA GLY A 281 5.86 -31.14 4.94
C GLY A 281 6.09 -31.28 6.45
N VAL A 282 5.32 -30.59 7.30
CA VAL A 282 5.43 -30.65 8.77
C VAL A 282 4.39 -31.61 9.41
N LEU A 283 3.39 -32.08 8.66
CA LEU A 283 2.19 -32.76 9.18
C LEU A 283 2.35 -34.28 9.44
N PRO A 284 3.27 -34.69 10.32
CA PRO A 284 2.78 -35.49 11.45
C PRO A 284 3.02 -34.81 12.81
N LYS A 285 3.62 -33.62 12.83
CA LYS A 285 3.82 -32.81 14.04
C LYS A 285 2.66 -31.85 14.24
N GLN A 286 2.40 -31.43 15.49
CA GLN A 286 1.41 -30.39 15.78
C GLN A 286 1.91 -29.05 15.19
N PRO A 287 1.22 -28.48 14.18
CA PRO A 287 1.65 -27.22 13.59
C PRO A 287 1.45 -26.07 14.58
N ARG A 288 2.39 -25.13 14.60
CA ARG A 288 2.23 -23.86 15.31
C ARG A 288 1.05 -23.08 14.73
N ILE A 289 0.30 -22.39 15.57
CA ILE A 289 -0.77 -21.47 15.18
C ILE A 289 -0.24 -20.43 14.19
N SER A 290 0.96 -19.89 14.43
CA SER A 290 1.61 -18.94 13.54
C SER A 290 1.81 -19.46 12.12
N TRP A 291 1.95 -20.78 11.90
CA TRP A 291 2.07 -21.36 10.56
C TRP A 291 0.71 -21.52 9.86
N LEU A 292 -0.40 -21.41 10.57
CA LEU A 292 -1.74 -21.47 9.99
C LEU A 292 -2.25 -20.07 9.59
N LEU A 293 -1.78 -19.01 10.26
CA LEU A 293 -2.23 -17.65 10.01
C LEU A 293 -2.03 -17.14 8.57
N PRO A 294 -0.93 -17.47 7.84
CA PRO A 294 -0.82 -17.08 6.44
C PRO A 294 -1.91 -17.68 5.55
N LEU A 295 -2.53 -18.81 5.92
CA LEU A 295 -3.67 -19.36 5.15
C LEU A 295 -4.91 -18.47 5.28
N VAL A 296 -5.12 -17.83 6.43
CA VAL A 296 -6.20 -16.85 6.60
C VAL A 296 -5.96 -15.65 5.68
N TRP A 297 -4.72 -15.16 5.63
CA TRP A 297 -4.35 -14.10 4.71
C TRP A 297 -4.45 -14.52 3.24
N PHE A 298 -4.15 -15.77 2.91
CA PHE A 298 -4.33 -16.31 1.56
C PHE A 298 -5.81 -16.27 1.16
N ILE A 299 -6.72 -16.69 2.03
CA ILE A 299 -8.17 -16.61 1.79
C ILE A 299 -8.60 -15.15 1.54
N PHE A 300 -8.13 -14.21 2.37
CA PHE A 300 -8.41 -12.79 2.15
C PHE A 300 -7.80 -12.24 0.86
N ALA A 301 -6.59 -12.67 0.50
CA ALA A 301 -5.95 -12.32 -0.76
C ALA A 301 -6.74 -12.81 -1.99
N MET A 302 -7.40 -13.97 -1.90
CA MET A 302 -8.31 -14.44 -2.96
C MET A 302 -9.56 -13.57 -3.08
N GLN A 303 -10.04 -13.03 -1.96
CA GLN A 303 -11.24 -12.18 -1.91
C GLN A 303 -10.94 -10.74 -2.33
N ARG A 304 -9.76 -10.21 -1.99
CA ARG A 304 -9.38 -8.81 -2.18
C ARG A 304 -7.90 -8.71 -2.55
N VAL A 305 -7.62 -8.18 -3.74
CA VAL A 305 -6.26 -8.03 -4.27
C VAL A 305 -5.34 -7.24 -3.33
N ARG A 306 -5.87 -6.28 -2.57
CA ARG A 306 -5.08 -5.50 -1.60
C ARG A 306 -4.49 -6.30 -0.44
N ASP A 307 -5.02 -7.49 -0.15
CA ASP A 307 -4.56 -8.33 0.96
C ASP A 307 -3.40 -9.27 0.54
N VAL A 308 -3.09 -9.35 -0.75
CA VAL A 308 -2.00 -10.19 -1.30
C VAL A 308 -0.64 -9.92 -0.64
N PRO A 309 -0.20 -8.66 -0.42
CA PRO A 309 1.07 -8.40 0.25
C PRO A 309 1.11 -8.88 1.70
N LEU A 310 -0.04 -8.87 2.39
CA LEU A 310 -0.16 -9.33 3.78
C LEU A 310 0.00 -10.85 3.85
N PHE A 311 -0.61 -11.57 2.91
CA PHE A 311 -0.33 -13.00 2.71
C PHE A 311 1.15 -13.23 2.40
N ALA A 312 1.70 -12.55 1.40
CA ALA A 312 3.04 -12.84 0.90
C ALA A 312 4.12 -12.62 1.99
N VAL A 313 4.03 -11.54 2.77
CA VAL A 313 4.99 -11.25 3.83
C VAL A 313 4.87 -12.21 5.01
N THR A 314 3.65 -12.56 5.42
CA THR A 314 3.43 -13.50 6.53
C THR A 314 3.82 -14.92 6.13
N ALA A 315 3.53 -15.35 4.90
CA ALA A 315 3.96 -16.63 4.34
C ALA A 315 5.50 -16.76 4.31
N ALA A 316 6.21 -15.71 3.89
CA ALA A 316 7.68 -15.72 3.86
C ALA A 316 8.30 -15.86 5.26
N ILE A 317 7.77 -15.12 6.25
CA ILE A 317 8.22 -15.19 7.64
C ILE A 317 7.93 -16.57 8.25
N ALA A 318 6.72 -17.10 8.05
CA ALA A 318 6.34 -18.41 8.56
C ALA A 318 7.17 -19.52 7.90
N THR A 319 7.42 -19.44 6.59
CA THR A 319 8.26 -20.41 5.87
C THR A 319 9.67 -20.48 6.47
N ALA A 320 10.26 -19.33 6.84
CA ALA A 320 11.58 -19.30 7.48
C ALA A 320 11.61 -20.08 8.80
N ASP A 321 10.54 -19.99 9.61
CA ASP A 321 10.42 -20.69 10.90
C ASP A 321 10.01 -22.17 10.72
N MET A 322 9.21 -22.45 9.71
CA MET A 322 8.59 -23.74 9.46
C MET A 322 9.53 -24.73 8.77
N LEU A 323 10.35 -24.26 7.83
CA LEU A 323 11.20 -25.13 7.01
C LEU A 323 12.08 -26.08 7.84
N PRO A 324 12.80 -25.62 8.90
CA PRO A 324 13.63 -26.49 9.74
C PRO A 324 12.89 -27.69 10.36
N HIS A 325 11.56 -27.58 10.51
CA HIS A 325 10.72 -28.62 11.10
C HIS A 325 10.05 -29.55 10.06
N SER A 326 10.23 -29.28 8.77
CA SER A 326 9.57 -29.97 7.66
C SER A 326 10.40 -31.09 7.04
N ARG A 327 9.73 -32.08 6.44
CA ARG A 327 10.37 -33.09 5.58
C ARG A 327 11.04 -32.47 4.34
N LEU A 328 10.56 -31.30 3.92
CA LEU A 328 11.14 -30.54 2.80
C LEU A 328 12.57 -30.09 3.11
N ALA A 329 12.90 -29.76 4.37
CA ALA A 329 14.27 -29.43 4.75
C ALA A 329 15.24 -30.57 4.47
N ALA A 330 14.87 -31.83 4.75
CA ALA A 330 15.73 -32.98 4.46
C ALA A 330 15.93 -33.21 2.95
N TRP A 331 14.91 -32.92 2.14
CA TRP A 331 15.04 -32.95 0.68
C TRP A 331 15.94 -31.82 0.15
N LEU A 332 15.76 -30.59 0.66
CA LEU A 332 16.59 -29.43 0.29
C LEU A 332 18.04 -29.56 0.76
N ASN A 333 18.27 -30.17 1.92
CA ASN A 333 19.62 -30.43 2.44
C ASN A 333 20.41 -31.36 1.49
N ARG A 334 19.77 -32.42 0.98
CA ARG A 334 20.35 -33.32 -0.05
C ARG A 334 20.69 -32.61 -1.37
N ARG A 335 20.16 -31.41 -1.60
CA ARG A 335 20.42 -30.57 -2.77
C ARG A 335 21.32 -29.37 -2.45
N GLU A 336 21.86 -29.30 -1.23
CA GLU A 336 22.68 -28.18 -0.73
C GLU A 336 21.94 -26.82 -0.75
N LEU A 337 20.60 -26.84 -0.82
CA LEU A 337 19.75 -25.64 -0.82
C LEU A 337 19.29 -25.23 0.59
N TYR A 338 19.57 -26.07 1.59
CA TYR A 338 19.30 -25.82 3.00
C TYR A 338 20.43 -26.43 3.84
N LEU A 339 21.12 -25.60 4.60
CA LEU A 339 22.20 -25.98 5.50
C LEU A 339 21.78 -25.60 6.91
N PRO A 340 21.33 -26.55 7.74
CA PRO A 340 20.91 -26.23 9.11
C PRO A 340 22.06 -25.55 9.84
N PRO A 341 21.79 -24.43 10.56
CA PRO A 341 22.83 -23.73 11.29
C PRO A 341 23.45 -24.67 12.36
N PRO A 342 24.77 -24.58 12.63
CA PRO A 342 25.38 -25.31 13.73
C PRO A 342 24.68 -24.97 15.05
N ASP A 343 24.47 -25.97 15.91
CA ASP A 343 23.82 -25.75 17.21
C ASP A 343 24.55 -24.64 17.99
N GLY A 344 23.81 -23.60 18.38
CA GLY A 344 24.33 -22.50 19.20
C GLY A 344 24.91 -21.30 18.45
N GLU A 345 25.15 -21.36 17.14
CA GLU A 345 25.60 -20.21 16.36
C GLU A 345 24.41 -19.46 15.73
N ALA A 346 23.82 -18.55 16.50
CA ALA A 346 22.95 -17.54 15.90
C ALA A 346 23.81 -16.63 15.01
N ARG A 347 23.71 -16.80 13.68
CA ARG A 347 24.26 -15.83 12.71
C ARG A 347 23.78 -14.43 13.11
N THR A 348 24.66 -13.61 13.68
CA THR A 348 24.33 -12.25 14.08
C THR A 348 24.39 -11.36 12.85
N CYS A 349 23.38 -10.52 12.67
CA CYS A 349 23.44 -9.49 11.63
C CYS A 349 24.50 -8.48 12.07
N HIS A 350 25.64 -8.46 11.39
CA HIS A 350 26.68 -7.49 11.69
C HIS A 350 26.19 -6.10 11.26
N TRP A 351 26.15 -5.14 12.19
CA TRP A 351 25.76 -3.74 11.91
C TRP A 351 26.54 -3.12 10.73
N ARG A 352 27.76 -3.61 10.48
CA ARG A 352 28.60 -3.22 9.34
C ARG A 352 27.97 -3.54 7.98
N ALA A 353 27.12 -4.56 7.88
CA ALA A 353 26.39 -4.90 6.66
C ALA A 353 25.33 -3.85 6.29
N ALA A 354 24.83 -3.10 7.29
CA ALA A 354 23.89 -2.00 7.08
C ALA A 354 24.58 -0.69 6.68
N LEU A 355 25.89 -0.54 6.90
CA LEU A 355 26.61 0.69 6.58
C LEU A 355 26.54 1.06 5.11
N LEU A 356 26.78 0.11 4.20
CA LEU A 356 26.74 0.39 2.77
C LEU A 356 25.33 0.84 2.30
N PRO A 357 24.24 0.11 2.63
CA PRO A 357 22.87 0.60 2.41
C PRO A 357 22.61 2.00 2.98
N VAL A 358 23.00 2.26 4.23
CA VAL A 358 22.76 3.55 4.89
C VAL A 358 23.52 4.68 4.21
N VAL A 359 24.79 4.46 3.86
CA VAL A 359 25.61 5.44 3.14
C VAL A 359 25.04 5.70 1.74
N LEU A 360 24.60 4.66 1.02
CA LEU A 360 24.00 4.81 -0.30
C LEU A 360 22.69 5.63 -0.25
N VAL A 361 21.79 5.28 0.68
CA VAL A 361 20.52 6.00 0.86
C VAL A 361 20.77 7.43 1.33
N GLY A 362 21.71 7.64 2.26
CA GLY A 362 22.11 8.96 2.74
C GLY A 362 22.69 9.82 1.62
N ALA A 363 23.55 9.25 0.77
CA ALA A 363 24.09 9.94 -0.39
C ALA A 363 23.00 10.31 -1.40
N ALA A 364 22.07 9.39 -1.72
CA ALA A 364 20.94 9.67 -2.59
C ALA A 364 20.06 10.82 -2.04
N LEU A 365 19.76 10.80 -0.74
CA LEU A 365 18.99 11.86 -0.09
C LEU A 365 19.70 13.21 -0.18
N VAL A 366 21.01 13.26 0.06
CA VAL A 366 21.81 14.50 -0.07
C VAL A 366 21.77 15.00 -1.51
N LEU A 367 21.97 14.14 -2.51
CA LEU A 367 21.92 14.51 -3.92
C LEU A 367 20.54 15.07 -4.30
N GLN A 368 19.45 14.44 -3.86
CA GLN A 368 18.09 14.90 -4.12
C GLN A 368 17.79 16.24 -3.44
N ALA A 369 18.14 16.39 -2.15
CA ALA A 369 17.90 17.60 -1.37
C ALA A 369 18.73 18.80 -1.87
N THR A 370 19.94 18.56 -2.36
CA THR A 370 20.81 19.59 -2.94
C THR A 370 20.51 19.89 -4.41
N GLY A 371 19.57 19.16 -5.03
CA GLY A 371 19.15 19.37 -6.41
C GLY A 371 20.14 18.85 -7.46
N VAL A 372 21.09 18.01 -7.08
CA VAL A 372 22.06 17.41 -8.00
C VAL A 372 21.34 16.36 -8.86
N SER A 373 21.30 16.61 -10.17
CA SER A 373 20.77 15.66 -11.14
C SER A 373 21.74 14.50 -11.35
N MET A 374 21.31 13.30 -10.96
CA MET A 374 22.08 12.07 -11.17
C MET A 374 21.10 10.93 -11.46
N PRO A 375 21.30 10.13 -12.52
CA PRO A 375 20.44 9.00 -12.79
C PRO A 375 20.30 8.09 -11.55
N LEU A 376 19.06 7.71 -11.21
CA LEU A 376 18.68 6.81 -10.11
C LEU A 376 18.89 7.34 -8.69
N LEU A 377 19.89 8.20 -8.44
CA LEU A 377 20.25 8.65 -7.09
C LEU A 377 19.89 10.11 -6.82
N GLY A 378 19.98 10.97 -7.84
CA GLY A 378 19.79 12.40 -7.72
C GLY A 378 18.39 12.87 -8.12
N ARG A 379 18.27 14.17 -8.36
CA ARG A 379 17.01 14.82 -8.74
C ARG A 379 16.53 14.37 -10.11
N GLY A 380 15.22 14.13 -10.25
CA GLY A 380 14.58 13.64 -11.47
C GLY A 380 14.63 12.12 -11.65
N CYS A 381 14.87 11.35 -10.59
CA CYS A 381 14.87 9.90 -10.65
C CYS A 381 13.45 9.29 -10.62
N ALA A 382 12.50 9.96 -9.97
CA ALA A 382 11.08 9.64 -10.02
C ALA A 382 10.52 9.91 -11.41
N GLN A 383 9.76 8.96 -11.93
CA GLN A 383 9.16 9.04 -13.26
C GLN A 383 7.67 8.81 -13.17
N PHE A 384 6.89 9.65 -13.83
CA PHE A 384 5.47 9.40 -14.01
C PHE A 384 5.27 8.67 -15.33
N ASP A 385 4.54 7.57 -15.26
CA ASP A 385 4.23 6.77 -16.43
C ASP A 385 3.30 7.55 -17.37
N ARG A 386 3.83 7.92 -18.55
CA ARG A 386 3.09 8.66 -19.58
C ARG A 386 1.98 7.82 -20.23
N THR A 387 1.95 6.52 -19.98
CA THR A 387 0.84 5.64 -20.38
C THR A 387 -0.28 5.59 -19.34
N ARG A 388 -0.08 6.19 -18.16
CA ARG A 388 -1.04 6.23 -17.06
C ARG A 388 -1.52 7.65 -16.75
N TRP A 389 -0.62 8.62 -16.83
CA TRP A 389 -0.87 10.01 -16.43
C TRP A 389 -0.86 10.94 -17.64
N PRO A 390 -1.80 11.90 -17.72
CA PRO A 390 -1.88 12.85 -18.83
C PRO A 390 -0.85 13.98 -18.68
N MET A 391 0.43 13.61 -18.56
CA MET A 391 1.54 14.56 -18.37
C MET A 391 1.65 15.58 -19.52
N GLU A 392 1.21 15.20 -20.71
CA GLU A 392 1.21 16.05 -21.90
C GLU A 392 0.18 17.19 -21.83
N LEU A 393 -0.89 17.04 -21.04
CA LEU A 393 -1.92 18.06 -20.82
C LEU A 393 -1.57 19.04 -19.69
N LEU A 394 -0.42 18.87 -19.03
CA LEU A 394 -0.02 19.75 -17.92
C LEU A 394 0.04 21.23 -18.29
N PRO A 395 0.58 21.65 -19.46
CA PRO A 395 0.59 23.06 -19.83
C PRO A 395 -0.81 23.68 -19.87
N GLU A 396 -1.77 22.98 -20.50
CA GLU A 396 -3.15 23.44 -20.61
C GLU A 396 -3.85 23.45 -19.24
N LEU A 397 -3.66 22.41 -18.42
CA LEU A 397 -4.23 22.35 -17.08
C LEU A 397 -3.67 23.42 -16.15
N GLN A 398 -2.37 23.72 -16.24
CA GLN A 398 -1.72 24.79 -15.47
C GLN A 398 -2.16 26.18 -15.93
N GLN A 399 -2.38 26.35 -17.23
CA GLN A 399 -2.96 27.57 -17.77
C GLN A 399 -4.38 27.78 -17.23
N LEU A 400 -5.26 26.77 -17.31
CA LEU A 400 -6.62 26.84 -16.75
C LEU A 400 -6.61 27.10 -15.24
N ASN A 401 -5.67 26.49 -14.51
CA ASN A 401 -5.49 26.72 -13.09
C ASN A 401 -5.08 28.16 -12.76
N THR A 402 -4.33 28.83 -13.64
CA THR A 402 -3.82 30.20 -13.42
C THR A 402 -4.83 31.26 -13.88
N ASP A 403 -5.40 31.08 -15.07
CA ASP A 403 -6.29 32.04 -15.72
C ASP A 403 -7.73 32.00 -15.16
N GLY A 404 -8.16 30.84 -14.65
CA GLY A 404 -9.51 30.64 -14.12
C GLY A 404 -9.74 31.26 -12.74
N PRO A 405 -11.01 31.44 -12.32
CA PRO A 405 -11.37 31.75 -10.94
C PRO A 405 -10.82 30.71 -9.93
N GLU A 406 -10.64 31.14 -8.69
CA GLU A 406 -10.36 30.17 -7.62
C GLU A 406 -11.55 29.19 -7.48
N LYS A 407 -11.25 27.91 -7.32
CA LYS A 407 -12.23 26.82 -7.16
C LYS A 407 -13.08 26.53 -8.40
N THR A 408 -12.49 26.62 -9.59
CA THR A 408 -13.16 26.34 -10.87
C THR A 408 -13.55 24.85 -11.00
N PRO A 409 -14.83 24.50 -11.20
CA PRO A 409 -15.25 23.10 -11.37
C PRO A 409 -14.75 22.47 -12.68
N ILE A 410 -14.20 21.26 -12.61
CA ILE A 410 -13.82 20.43 -13.76
C ILE A 410 -14.38 19.01 -13.59
N PHE A 411 -15.13 18.53 -14.59
CA PHE A 411 -15.45 17.11 -14.64
C PHE A 411 -14.18 16.31 -14.93
N ASN A 412 -13.97 15.20 -14.23
CA ASN A 412 -12.82 14.35 -14.47
C ASN A 412 -13.16 12.88 -14.26
N ASP A 413 -12.45 12.00 -14.96
CA ASP A 413 -12.46 10.59 -14.60
C ASP A 413 -11.81 10.33 -13.24
N LEU A 414 -12.32 9.32 -12.52
CA LEU A 414 -11.92 9.00 -11.13
C LEU A 414 -10.41 8.87 -10.96
N ASN A 415 -9.73 8.25 -11.92
CA ASN A 415 -8.27 8.06 -11.86
C ASN A 415 -7.49 9.38 -11.95
N PHE A 416 -8.04 10.44 -12.55
CA PHE A 416 -7.37 11.74 -12.70
C PHE A 416 -7.62 12.71 -11.55
N GLY A 417 -8.48 12.36 -10.59
CA GLY A 417 -8.82 13.25 -9.47
C GLY A 417 -7.60 13.65 -8.65
N GLY A 418 -6.82 12.68 -8.16
CA GLY A 418 -5.59 12.96 -7.41
C GLY A 418 -4.58 13.77 -8.22
N PHE A 419 -4.41 13.46 -9.51
CA PHE A 419 -3.51 14.18 -10.42
C PHE A 419 -3.88 15.67 -10.52
N LEU A 420 -5.16 15.99 -10.71
CA LEU A 420 -5.65 17.37 -10.74
C LEU A 420 -5.49 18.09 -9.39
N ILE A 421 -5.78 17.40 -8.29
CA ILE A 421 -5.61 17.95 -6.93
C ILE A 421 -4.17 18.43 -6.69
N TYR A 422 -3.19 17.72 -7.22
CA TYR A 422 -1.78 18.09 -7.08
C TYR A 422 -1.31 19.11 -8.13
N HIS A 423 -1.60 18.90 -9.41
CA HIS A 423 -1.03 19.71 -10.49
C HIS A 423 -1.83 20.98 -10.82
N ALA A 424 -3.12 21.01 -10.50
CA ALA A 424 -4.04 22.11 -10.81
C ALA A 424 -4.99 22.39 -9.62
N PRO A 425 -4.48 22.76 -8.44
CA PRO A 425 -5.25 22.80 -7.18
C PRO A 425 -6.38 23.84 -7.14
N ARG A 426 -6.41 24.81 -8.06
CA ARG A 426 -7.52 25.77 -8.21
C ARG A 426 -8.69 25.16 -8.99
N LEU A 427 -8.47 24.08 -9.73
CA LEU A 427 -9.51 23.28 -10.34
C LEU A 427 -10.09 22.31 -9.30
N ARG A 428 -11.40 22.33 -9.12
CA ARG A 428 -12.12 21.42 -8.21
C ARG A 428 -12.58 20.21 -8.98
N VAL A 429 -12.25 19.03 -8.46
CA VAL A 429 -12.55 17.75 -9.11
C VAL A 429 -14.01 17.35 -8.93
N PHE A 430 -14.55 16.59 -9.89
CA PHE A 430 -15.87 15.99 -9.80
C PHE A 430 -15.85 14.72 -8.94
N VAL A 431 -14.81 13.90 -9.09
CA VAL A 431 -14.63 12.64 -8.36
C VAL A 431 -13.14 12.28 -8.22
N ASP A 432 -12.79 11.54 -7.17
CA ASP A 432 -11.46 10.95 -6.94
C ASP A 432 -11.58 9.63 -6.14
N ASP A 433 -10.45 9.00 -5.83
CA ASP A 433 -10.36 7.68 -5.18
C ASP A 433 -10.57 7.69 -3.65
N ARG A 434 -10.96 8.82 -3.04
CA ARG A 434 -11.38 8.89 -1.63
C ARG A 434 -12.79 8.33 -1.44
N CYS A 435 -12.98 7.05 -1.69
CA CYS A 435 -14.30 6.44 -1.86
C CYS A 435 -15.23 6.54 -0.63
N ALA A 436 -14.66 6.59 0.58
CA ALA A 436 -15.43 6.84 1.80
C ALA A 436 -16.11 8.23 1.82
N LEU A 437 -15.56 9.22 1.11
CA LEU A 437 -16.16 10.56 0.97
C LEU A 437 -17.39 10.52 0.05
N TYR A 438 -17.26 9.85 -1.10
CA TYR A 438 -18.31 9.84 -2.11
C TYR A 438 -19.47 8.89 -1.76
N GLY A 439 -19.18 7.79 -1.08
CA GLY A 439 -20.18 6.78 -0.72
C GLY A 439 -20.58 5.87 -1.89
N GLY A 440 -21.26 4.77 -1.57
CA GLY A 440 -21.58 3.72 -2.56
C GLY A 440 -22.53 4.16 -3.65
N GLU A 441 -23.59 4.91 -3.30
CA GLU A 441 -24.59 5.36 -4.26
C GLU A 441 -23.99 6.26 -5.35
N PHE A 442 -23.20 7.26 -4.95
CA PHE A 442 -22.52 8.16 -5.90
C PHE A 442 -21.57 7.39 -6.81
N LEU A 443 -20.74 6.50 -6.24
CA LEU A 443 -19.76 5.75 -7.02
C LEU A 443 -20.41 4.75 -7.98
N GLN A 444 -21.54 4.14 -7.59
CA GLN A 444 -22.33 3.29 -8.48
C GLN A 444 -22.98 4.08 -9.62
N ALA A 445 -23.54 5.26 -9.32
CA ALA A 445 -24.09 6.16 -10.35
C ALA A 445 -22.98 6.60 -11.32
N TYR A 446 -21.81 6.93 -10.80
CA TYR A 446 -20.63 7.26 -11.58
C TYR A 446 -20.16 6.09 -12.48
N ASP A 447 -19.98 4.88 -11.93
CA ASP A 447 -19.56 3.72 -12.73
C ASP A 447 -20.61 3.32 -13.78
N ARG A 448 -21.90 3.42 -13.46
CA ARG A 448 -22.99 3.21 -14.43
C ARG A 448 -22.89 4.20 -15.59
N ALA A 449 -22.72 5.49 -15.29
CA ALA A 449 -22.57 6.51 -16.32
C ALA A 449 -21.33 6.24 -17.19
N ARG A 450 -20.20 5.94 -16.55
CA ARG A 450 -18.91 5.67 -17.20
C ARG A 450 -18.98 4.50 -18.18
N ARG A 451 -19.74 3.45 -17.86
CA ARG A 451 -19.80 2.22 -18.67
C ARG A 451 -20.99 2.12 -19.62
N LYS A 452 -22.15 2.66 -19.24
CA LYS A 452 -23.43 2.33 -19.87
C LYS A 452 -24.29 3.55 -20.24
N ASP A 453 -24.17 4.66 -19.52
CA ASP A 453 -25.05 5.83 -19.68
C ASP A 453 -24.24 7.14 -19.63
N PRO A 454 -23.37 7.41 -20.62
CA PRO A 454 -22.53 8.61 -20.59
C PRO A 454 -23.34 9.91 -20.69
N ALA A 455 -24.59 9.87 -21.17
CA ALA A 455 -25.53 10.99 -21.18
C ALA A 455 -25.90 11.50 -19.78
N GLN A 456 -25.66 10.71 -18.72
CA GLN A 456 -25.72 11.20 -17.34
C GLN A 456 -24.76 12.38 -17.09
N LEU A 457 -23.66 12.51 -17.86
CA LEU A 457 -22.74 13.64 -17.80
C LEU A 457 -23.46 14.96 -18.07
N ASP A 458 -24.39 15.01 -19.03
CA ASP A 458 -25.12 16.23 -19.37
C ASP A 458 -25.99 16.71 -18.20
N ARG A 459 -26.60 15.76 -17.47
CA ARG A 459 -27.37 16.07 -16.24
C ARG A 459 -26.47 16.63 -15.15
N TRP A 460 -25.29 16.05 -14.95
CA TRP A 460 -24.32 16.60 -13.99
C TRP A 460 -23.78 17.96 -14.43
N GLN A 461 -23.59 18.18 -15.72
CA GLN A 461 -23.20 19.47 -16.27
C GLN A 461 -24.27 20.53 -15.99
N GLN A 462 -25.55 20.20 -16.20
CA GLN A 462 -26.67 21.08 -15.87
C GLN A 462 -26.78 21.36 -14.37
N GLN A 463 -26.49 20.37 -13.53
CA GLN A 463 -26.56 20.50 -12.07
C GLN A 463 -25.40 21.30 -11.48
N HIS A 464 -24.19 21.10 -11.98
CA HIS A 464 -22.96 21.64 -11.38
C HIS A 464 -22.28 22.74 -12.21
N HIS A 465 -22.78 23.01 -13.41
CA HIS A 465 -22.32 24.06 -14.31
C HIS A 465 -20.80 24.06 -14.58
N PHE A 466 -20.16 22.89 -14.56
CA PHE A 466 -18.75 22.79 -14.92
C PHE A 466 -18.57 23.09 -16.42
N ARG A 467 -17.43 23.73 -16.73
CA ARG A 467 -17.08 24.19 -18.10
C ARG A 467 -15.96 23.37 -18.74
N TYR A 468 -15.27 22.56 -17.95
CA TYR A 468 -14.13 21.77 -18.39
C TYR A 468 -14.41 20.30 -18.08
N ALA A 469 -13.90 19.41 -18.93
CA ALA A 469 -13.93 17.98 -18.70
C ALA A 469 -12.58 17.34 -19.09
N LEU A 470 -12.01 16.53 -18.19
CA LEU A 470 -10.79 15.75 -18.42
C LEU A 470 -11.13 14.25 -18.32
N VAL A 471 -11.22 13.58 -19.45
CA VAL A 471 -11.68 12.18 -19.52
C VAL A 471 -10.64 11.29 -20.18
N GLU A 472 -10.63 10.00 -19.84
CA GLU A 472 -9.79 8.99 -20.47
C GLU A 472 -10.15 8.88 -21.96
N THR A 473 -9.14 8.90 -22.83
CA THR A 473 -9.31 8.83 -24.29
C THR A 473 -9.99 7.52 -24.71
N ASP A 474 -10.85 7.58 -25.73
CA ASP A 474 -11.59 6.45 -26.32
C ASP A 474 -12.60 5.75 -25.38
N THR A 475 -12.86 6.33 -24.21
CA THR A 475 -13.90 5.85 -23.29
C THR A 475 -15.30 6.32 -23.69
N PRO A 476 -16.39 5.75 -23.12
CA PRO A 476 -17.74 6.22 -23.38
C PRO A 476 -17.96 7.71 -23.08
N PHE A 477 -17.31 8.28 -22.05
CA PHE A 477 -17.41 9.72 -21.78
C PHE A 477 -16.71 10.55 -22.85
N ASP A 478 -15.52 10.15 -23.31
CA ASP A 478 -14.80 10.81 -24.40
C ASP A 478 -15.63 10.85 -25.68
N ARG A 479 -16.17 9.69 -26.10
CA ARG A 479 -17.05 9.60 -27.28
C ARG A 479 -18.30 10.47 -27.14
N HIS A 480 -18.98 10.43 -25.99
CA HIS A 480 -20.15 11.28 -25.73
C HIS A 480 -19.83 12.78 -25.83
N LEU A 481 -18.68 13.22 -25.30
CA LEU A 481 -18.25 14.61 -25.38
C LEU A 481 -17.82 15.02 -26.79
N GLN A 482 -17.28 14.11 -27.61
CA GLN A 482 -16.97 14.37 -29.02
C GLN A 482 -18.22 14.62 -29.86
N ASP A 483 -19.27 13.83 -29.62
CA ASP A 483 -20.52 13.91 -30.39
C ASP A 483 -21.40 15.10 -29.96
N ALA A 484 -21.11 15.71 -28.81
CA ALA A 484 -21.88 16.81 -28.26
C ALA A 484 -21.47 18.17 -28.86
N ALA A 485 -22.38 18.81 -29.60
CA ALA A 485 -22.14 20.08 -30.31
C ALA A 485 -21.70 21.28 -29.44
N HIS A 486 -21.85 21.20 -28.12
CA HIS A 486 -21.54 22.27 -27.17
C HIS A 486 -20.20 22.08 -26.43
N TRP A 487 -19.42 21.07 -26.79
CA TRP A 487 -18.09 20.80 -26.26
C TRP A 487 -17.04 20.88 -27.37
N SER A 488 -15.99 21.66 -27.13
CA SER A 488 -14.82 21.74 -28.00
C SER A 488 -13.63 21.02 -27.36
N VAL A 489 -12.88 20.28 -28.18
CA VAL A 489 -11.62 19.65 -27.74
C VAL A 489 -10.55 20.73 -27.60
N VAL A 490 -10.02 20.89 -26.38
CA VAL A 490 -8.86 21.76 -26.13
C VAL A 490 -7.60 21.05 -26.59
N ARG A 491 -7.42 19.79 -26.15
CA ARG A 491 -6.32 18.93 -26.57
C ARG A 491 -6.64 17.47 -26.31
N ARG A 492 -6.27 16.60 -27.25
CA ARG A 492 -6.37 15.14 -27.15
C ARG A 492 -4.98 14.52 -27.07
N THR A 493 -4.82 13.56 -26.18
CA THR A 493 -3.61 12.72 -26.04
C THR A 493 -4.03 11.25 -26.07
N PRO A 494 -3.09 10.28 -26.15
CA PRO A 494 -3.45 8.87 -26.04
C PRO A 494 -4.10 8.46 -24.72
N ILE A 495 -3.89 9.24 -23.64
CA ILE A 495 -4.34 8.90 -22.28
C ILE A 495 -5.57 9.66 -21.85
N ALA A 496 -5.63 10.96 -22.15
CA ALA A 496 -6.79 11.78 -21.83
C ALA A 496 -7.09 12.84 -22.90
N THR A 497 -8.34 13.26 -22.92
CA THR A 497 -8.82 14.41 -23.69
C THR A 497 -9.33 15.48 -22.75
N LEU A 498 -8.88 16.71 -22.97
CA LEU A 498 -9.38 17.90 -22.29
C LEU A 498 -10.38 18.62 -23.18
N TYR A 499 -11.58 18.86 -22.65
CA TYR A 499 -12.67 19.57 -23.29
C TYR A 499 -12.98 20.88 -22.60
N ARG A 500 -13.53 21.81 -23.37
CA ARG A 500 -14.12 23.07 -22.89
C ARG A 500 -15.53 23.20 -23.46
N ARG A 501 -16.48 23.63 -22.63
CA ARG A 501 -17.84 23.92 -23.07
C ARG A 501 -17.89 25.29 -23.73
N ASP A 502 -18.46 25.36 -24.92
CA ASP A 502 -18.65 26.62 -25.64
C ASP A 502 -19.92 27.32 -25.12
N LEU A 503 -19.80 28.60 -24.77
CA LEU A 503 -20.91 29.41 -24.26
C LEU A 503 -21.57 30.16 -25.43
N GLY A 504 -22.47 29.47 -26.15
CA GLY A 504 -23.30 29.99 -27.27
C GLY A 504 -23.17 29.09 -28.51
N LEU A 505 -24.22 28.50 -29.09
CA LEU A 505 -25.47 29.13 -29.55
C LEU A 505 -26.75 28.59 -28.85
N PRO A 506 -27.82 29.40 -28.73
CA PRO A 506 -29.16 28.87 -28.50
C PRO A 506 -29.54 27.87 -29.62
N PRO A 507 -30.45 26.91 -29.38
CA PRO A 507 -30.90 26.02 -30.44
C PRO A 507 -31.41 26.87 -31.61
N SER A 508 -30.89 26.63 -32.81
CA SER A 508 -31.49 27.13 -34.04
C SER A 508 -32.92 26.59 -34.06
N ILE A 509 -33.88 27.50 -33.88
CA ILE A 509 -35.25 27.24 -34.29
C ILE A 509 -35.19 27.30 -35.82
N ASP A 510 -35.15 26.13 -36.45
CA ASP A 510 -35.64 25.92 -37.81
C ASP A 510 -36.49 24.64 -37.82
#